data_AF-A0A315EL02-F1
#
_entry.id   AF-A0A315EL02-F1
#
_cell.length_a   1.000
_cell.length_b   1.000
_cell.length_c   1.000
_cell.angle_alpha   90.00
_cell.angle_beta   90.00
_cell.angle_gamma   90.00
#
_symmetry.space_group_name_H-M   'P 1'
#
loop_
_entity.id
_entity.type
_entity.pdbx_description
1 polymer ?
#
loop_
_entity_poly.entity_id
_entity_poly.type
_entity_poly.pdbx_seq_one_letter_code
_entity_poly.pdbx_strand_id
1 'polypeptide(L)' 'MRIKVINGVLARQKNKDGSDAGFAPLVAGTYEVTGPAKDGQLEVQKDAEHSVFMPLDKLDHYVKLGDVQII' A
#
# COMPACT_ATOMS: atom_id res chain seq x y z
N MET A 1 -11.87 0.88 3.29
CA MET A 1 -11.61 1.14 1.85
C MET A 1 -10.79 -0.02 1.35
N ARG A 2 -10.98 -0.44 0.11
CA ARG A 2 -10.15 -1.51 -0.48
C ARG A 2 -9.41 -0.97 -1.68
N ILE A 3 -8.30 -1.63 -2.00
CA ILE A 3 -7.62 -1.44 -3.27
C ILE A 3 -7.47 -2.78 -3.96
N LYS A 4 -7.61 -2.78 -5.28
CA LYS A 4 -7.26 -3.88 -6.15
C LYS A 4 -5.98 -3.52 -6.89
N VAL A 5 -4.93 -4.26 -6.63
CA VAL A 5 -3.68 -4.20 -7.37
C VAL A 5 -3.84 -5.09 -8.61
N ILE A 6 -3.73 -4.49 -9.79
CA ILE A 6 -3.88 -5.14 -11.10
C ILE A 6 -2.50 -5.60 -11.58
N ASN A 7 -1.52 -4.69 -11.57
CA ASN A 7 -0.11 -4.99 -11.82
C ASN A 7 0.67 -4.79 -10.52
N GLY A 8 1.67 -5.62 -10.26
CA GLY A 8 2.43 -5.53 -9.02
C GLY A 8 3.07 -4.15 -8.82
N VAL A 9 2.92 -3.58 -7.63
CA VAL A 9 3.45 -2.25 -7.26
C VAL A 9 4.36 -2.33 -6.03
N LEU A 10 5.11 -1.26 -5.77
CA LEU A 10 5.94 -1.15 -4.57
C LEU A 10 5.27 -0.24 -3.54
N ALA A 11 5.24 -0.69 -2.29
CA ALA A 11 4.85 0.10 -1.13
C ALA A 11 6.02 0.19 -0.14
N ARG A 12 5.91 1.06 0.85
CA ARG A 12 6.90 1.17 1.93
C ARG A 12 6.71 0.04 2.93
N GLN A 13 7.82 -0.47 3.44
CA GLN A 13 7.83 -1.37 4.59
C GLN A 13 8.40 -0.61 5.78
N LYS A 14 7.93 -0.92 6.99
CA LYS A 14 8.49 -0.39 8.22
C LYS A 14 9.02 -1.52 9.10
N ASN A 15 10.04 -1.21 9.89
CA ASN A 15 10.50 -2.07 10.98
C ASN A 15 9.48 -2.03 12.14
N LYS A 16 9.64 -2.92 13.12
CA LYS A 16 8.78 -2.96 14.32
C LYS A 16 8.79 -1.67 15.14
N ASP A 17 9.87 -0.89 15.04
CA ASP A 17 10.01 0.43 15.68
C ASP A 17 9.42 1.58 14.86
N GLY A 18 8.85 1.29 13.68
CA GLY A 18 8.26 2.28 12.78
C GLY A 18 9.24 2.98 11.84
N SER A 19 10.54 2.65 11.90
CA SER A 19 11.55 3.19 10.96
C SER A 19 11.36 2.64 9.55
N ASP A 20 11.79 3.41 8.54
CA ASP A 20 11.72 2.99 7.13
C ASP A 20 12.60 1.75 6.92
N ALA A 21 11.97 0.66 6.47
CA ALA A 21 12.62 -0.60 6.13
C ALA A 21 12.77 -0.78 4.61
N GLY A 22 12.50 0.28 3.84
CA GLY A 22 12.61 0.28 2.38
C GLY A 22 11.29 -0.04 1.70
N PHE A 23 11.35 -0.86 0.64
CA PHE A 23 10.21 -1.16 -0.21
C PHE A 23 9.84 -2.64 -0.16
N ALA A 24 8.54 -2.92 -0.17
CA ALA A 24 7.99 -4.26 -0.32
C ALA A 24 7.02 -4.32 -1.51
N PRO A 25 7.00 -5.44 -2.25
CA PRO A 25 6.04 -5.62 -3.33
C PRO A 25 4.64 -5.93 -2.78
N LEU A 26 3.65 -5.25 -3.38
CA LEU A 26 2.24 -5.65 -3.41
C LEU A 26 2.00 -6.31 -4.76
N VAL A 27 1.80 -7.62 -4.75
CA VAL A 27 1.47 -8.38 -5.96
C VAL A 27 0.02 -8.13 -6.37
N ALA A 28 -0.38 -8.60 -7.55
CA ALA A 28 -1.77 -8.49 -7.99
C ALA A 28 -2.72 -9.18 -6.98
N GLY A 29 -3.78 -8.47 -6.58
CA GLY A 29 -4.68 -8.92 -5.51
C GLY A 29 -5.56 -7.80 -4.96
N THR A 30 -6.47 -8.15 -4.06
CA THR A 30 -7.30 -7.19 -3.34
C THR A 30 -6.81 -7.06 -1.91
N TYR A 31 -6.63 -5.84 -1.44
CA TYR A 31 -6.10 -5.54 -0.12
C TYR A 31 -7.02 -4.58 0.64
N GLU A 32 -7.08 -4.79 1.94
CA GLU A 32 -7.74 -3.85 2.85
C GLU A 32 -6.82 -2.67 3.14
N VAL A 33 -7.39 -1.47 3.11
CA VAL A 33 -6.73 -0.25 3.59
C VAL A 33 -7.26 0.07 4.98
N THR A 34 -6.38 0.11 5.96
CA THR A 34 -6.72 0.27 7.38
C THR A 34 -6.46 1.70 7.84
N GLY A 35 -7.44 2.26 8.55
CA GLY A 35 -7.35 3.58 9.16
C GLY A 35 -7.28 4.76 8.17
N PRO A 36 -7.19 5.99 8.70
CA PRO A 36 -6.90 7.17 7.90
C PRO A 36 -5.43 7.20 7.47
N ALA A 37 -5.12 8.01 6.46
CA ALA A 37 -3.73 8.27 6.10
C ALA A 37 -2.98 8.91 7.29
N LYS A 38 -1.78 8.40 7.58
CA LYS A 38 -0.85 8.93 8.58
C LYS A 38 0.46 9.27 7.90
N ASP A 39 0.99 10.46 8.16
CA ASP A 39 2.24 10.95 7.55
C ASP A 39 2.26 10.83 6.01
N GLY A 40 1.10 11.12 5.38
CA GLY A 40 0.92 11.03 3.93
C GLY A 40 0.85 9.62 3.37
N GLN A 41 0.69 8.59 4.20
CA GLN A 41 0.69 7.18 3.81
C GLN A 41 -0.56 6.45 4.30
N LEU A 42 -1.08 5.54 3.49
CA LEU A 42 -2.15 4.62 3.85
C LEU A 42 -1.56 3.28 4.27
N GLU A 43 -2.09 2.70 5.33
CA GLU A 43 -1.71 1.34 5.72
C GLU A 43 -2.52 0.32 4.91
N VAL A 44 -1.82 -0.60 4.25
CA VAL A 44 -2.38 -1.64 3.40
C VAL A 44 -2.06 -2.99 4.04
N GLN A 45 -3.10 -3.72 4.45
CA GLN A 45 -2.95 -5.04 5.05
C GLN A 45 -2.58 -6.05 3.95
N LYS A 46 -1.36 -6.57 3.99
CA LYS A 46 -0.86 -7.54 3.01
C LYS A 46 -1.29 -8.96 3.34
N ASP A 47 -1.21 -9.33 4.61
CA ASP A 47 -1.66 -10.61 5.18
C ASP A 47 -2.00 -10.44 6.67
N ALA A 48 -2.28 -11.51 7.40
CA ALA A 48 -2.72 -11.42 8.81
C ALA A 48 -1.70 -10.76 9.76
N GLU A 49 -0.41 -10.75 9.41
CA GLU A 49 0.67 -10.29 10.28
C GLU A 49 1.44 -9.09 9.70
N HIS A 50 1.31 -8.83 8.40
CA HIS A 50 2.09 -7.81 7.72
C HIS A 50 1.23 -6.73 7.08
N SER A 51 1.60 -5.49 7.36
CA SER A 51 1.14 -4.29 6.64
C SER A 51 2.28 -3.67 5.85
N VAL A 52 1.91 -3.02 4.76
CA VAL A 52 2.79 -2.10 4.01
C VAL A 52 2.14 -0.73 3.96
N PHE A 53 2.91 0.31 3.68
CA PHE A 53 2.44 1.68 3.72
C PHE A 53 2.53 2.28 2.32
N MET A 54 1.38 2.68 1.76
CA MET A 54 1.26 3.26 0.44
C MET A 54 1.25 4.79 0.54
N PRO A 55 2.30 5.50 0.08
CA PRO A 55 2.27 6.96 -0.03
C PRO A 55 1.12 7.41 -0.92
N LEU A 56 0.40 8.47 -0.53
CA LEU A 56 -0.78 8.96 -1.25
C LEU A 56 -0.45 9.42 -2.69
N ASP A 57 0.71 10.06 -2.87
CA ASP A 57 1.22 10.48 -4.19
C ASP A 57 1.51 9.27 -5.09
N LYS A 58 2.04 8.18 -4.51
CA LYS A 58 2.26 6.91 -5.22
C LYS A 58 0.96 6.20 -5.54
N LEU A 59 0.00 6.20 -4.62
CA LEU A 59 -1.32 5.64 -4.88
C LEU A 59 -2.00 6.34 -6.06
N ASP A 60 -2.02 7.67 -6.07
CA ASP A 60 -2.58 8.45 -7.19
C ASP A 60 -1.87 8.14 -8.51
N HIS A 61 -0.54 8.04 -8.48
CA HIS A 61 0.25 7.65 -9.65
C HIS A 61 -0.13 6.25 -10.18
N TYR A 62 -0.21 5.25 -9.30
CA TYR A 62 -0.57 3.88 -9.69
C TYR A 62 -2.02 3.77 -10.18
N VAL A 63 -2.94 4.56 -9.63
CA VAL A 63 -4.32 4.64 -10.12
C VAL A 63 -4.36 5.21 -11.53
N LYS A 64 -3.60 6.28 -11.81
CA LYS A 64 -3.51 6.89 -13.14
C LYS A 64 -2.89 5.95 -14.19
N LEU A 65 -1.95 5.10 -13.78
CA LEU A 65 -1.36 4.07 -14.66
C LEU A 65 -2.29 2.87 -14.87
N GLY A 66 -3.34 2.72 -14.06
CA GLY A 66 -4.22 1.54 -14.09
C GLY A 66 -3.62 0.32 -13.39
N ASP A 67 -2.54 0.50 -12.63
CA ASP A 67 -1.91 -0.58 -11.85
C ASP A 67 -2.68 -0.85 -10.56
N VAL A 68 -3.41 0.14 -10.05
CA VAL A 68 -4.25 0.03 -8.84
C VAL A 68 -5.63 0.62 -9.10
N GLN A 69 -6.66 0.01 -8.53
CA GLN A 69 -8.03 0.52 -8.52
C GLN A 69 -8.52 0.63 -7.07
N ILE A 70 -9.12 1.76 -6.70
CA ILE A 70 -9.80 1.90 -5.40
C ILE A 70 -11.21 1.32 -5.52
N ILE A 71 -11.59 0.43 -4.60
CA ILE A 71 -12.88 -0.28 -4.59
C ILE A 71 -13.54 -0.30 -3.20
#